data_AF-A0A9N9IXD7-F1
#
_entry.id   AF-A0A9N9IXD7-F1
#
_cell.length_a   1.000
_cell.length_b   1.000
_cell.length_c   1.000
_cell.angle_alpha   90.00
_cell.angle_beta   90.00
_cell.angle_gamma   90.00
#
_symmetry.space_group_name_H-M   'P 1'
#
loop_
_entity.id
_entity.type
_entity.pdbx_description
1 polymer ?
#
loop_
_entity_poly.entity_id
_entity_poly.type
_entity_poly.pdbx_seq_one_letter_code
_entity_poly.pdbx_strand_id
1 'polypeptide(L)'
;MSKSKGNVIDPLELLKRYPSDLLRTYFVAKINFLQDGVCDEDLLKDFYQVFLVNNLSNLVSRVIKMLELYQEGIILPLEKGLKNEKLEEYKKK
;
A
#
# COMPACT_ATOMS: atom_id res chain seq x y z
N MET A 1 22.51 13.64 -3.29
CA MET A 1 21.86 14.85 -2.75
C MET A 1 22.93 15.85 -2.33
N SER A 2 22.79 17.14 -2.65
CA SER A 2 23.76 18.19 -2.28
C SER A 2 23.05 19.45 -1.81
N LYS A 3 23.48 19.98 -0.65
CA LYS A 3 23.01 21.26 -0.11
C LYS A 3 23.25 22.41 -1.10
N SER A 4 24.38 22.40 -1.83
CA SER A 4 24.70 23.45 -2.80
C SER A 4 23.83 23.42 -4.06
N LYS A 5 23.26 22.25 -4.40
CA LYS A 5 22.34 22.09 -5.54
C LYS A 5 20.86 22.21 -5.13
N GLY A 6 20.57 22.37 -3.83
CA GLY A 6 19.20 22.48 -3.31
C GLY A 6 18.35 21.22 -3.44
N ASN A 7 18.94 20.06 -3.74
CA ASN A 7 18.21 18.80 -3.96
C ASN A 7 18.33 17.83 -2.78
N VAL A 8 18.38 18.37 -1.56
CA VAL A 8 18.36 17.57 -0.33
C VAL A 8 16.90 17.42 0.09
N ILE A 9 16.48 16.17 0.26
CA ILE A 9 15.18 15.86 0.83
C ILE A 9 15.38 15.55 2.31
N ASP A 10 14.79 16.36 3.19
CA ASP A 10 14.84 16.12 4.64
C ASP A 10 13.71 15.17 5.05
N PRO A 11 14.02 13.97 5.59
CA PRO A 11 13.01 13.03 6.07
C PRO A 11 12.15 13.61 7.21
N LEU A 12 12.68 14.53 8.03
CA LEU A 12 11.91 15.17 9.09
C LEU A 12 10.86 16.15 8.54
N GLU A 13 11.15 16.80 7.41
CA GLU A 13 10.16 17.63 6.71
C GLU A 13 9.11 16.78 6.01
N LEU A 14 9.50 15.63 5.45
CA LEU A 14 8.54 14.67 4.90
C LEU A 14 7.59 14.13 5.98
N LEU A 15 8.08 13.83 7.18
CA LEU A 15 7.26 13.36 8.30
C LEU A 15 6.21 14.36 8.78
N LYS A 16 6.40 15.67 8.51
CA LYS A 16 5.38 16.70 8.80
C LYS A 16 4.24 16.69 7.78
N ARG A 17 4.46 16.13 6.58
CA ARG A 17 3.53 16.15 5.44
C ARG A 17 2.89 14.80 5.17
N TYR A 18 3.59 13.71 5.47
CA TYR A 18 3.20 12.35 5.14
C TYR A 18 3.21 11.44 6.37
N PRO A 19 2.27 10.47 6.45
CA PRO A 19 2.31 9.44 7.49
C PRO A 19 3.63 8.68 7.48
N SER A 20 4.16 8.38 8.67
CA SER A 20 5.46 7.69 8.79
C SER A 20 5.49 6.33 8.11
N ASP A 21 4.37 5.60 8.13
CA ASP A 21 4.30 4.26 7.56
C ASP A 21 4.28 4.28 6.04
N LEU A 22 3.63 5.28 5.45
CA LEU A 22 3.69 5.53 4.01
C LEU A 22 5.13 5.77 3.57
N LEU A 23 5.89 6.60 4.29
CA LEU A 23 7.30 6.87 3.97
C LEU A 23 8.13 5.59 4.07
N ARG A 24 7.97 4.80 5.13
CA ARG A 24 8.65 3.51 5.30
C ARG A 24 8.34 2.57 4.14
N THR A 25 7.06 2.41 3.81
CA THR A 25 6.64 1.56 2.70
C THR A 25 7.19 2.06 1.37
N TYR A 26 7.15 3.37 1.10
CA TYR A 26 7.72 3.94 -0.12
C TYR A 26 9.22 3.63 -0.24
N PHE A 27 10.00 3.89 0.81
CA PHE A 27 11.44 3.64 0.77
C PHE A 27 11.77 2.17 0.55
N VAL A 28 11.06 1.25 1.21
CA VAL A 28 11.28 -0.19 1.02
C VAL A 28 10.80 -0.68 -0.36
N ALA A 29 9.71 -0.13 -0.88
CA ALA A 29 9.10 -0.61 -2.12
C ALA A 29 9.68 0.01 -3.40
N LYS A 30 10.18 1.25 -3.34
CA LYS A 30 10.60 2.02 -4.52
C LYS A 30 12.09 2.26 -4.62
N ILE A 31 12.83 2.21 -3.51
CA ILE A 31 14.28 2.42 -3.53
C ILE A 31 14.97 1.06 -3.54
N ASN A 32 15.87 0.87 -4.51
CA ASN A 32 16.72 -0.31 -4.58
C ASN A 32 17.72 -0.30 -3.40
N PHE A 33 17.90 -1.43 -2.73
CA PHE A 33 18.85 -1.54 -1.62
C PHE A 33 20.32 -1.67 -2.09
N LEU A 34 20.55 -2.27 -3.25
CA LEU A 34 21.89 -2.58 -3.76
C LEU A 34 22.48 -1.47 -4.63
N GLN A 35 21.63 -0.63 -5.22
CA GLN A 35 22.04 0.42 -6.15
C GLN A 35 21.49 1.77 -5.70
N ASP A 36 22.16 2.84 -6.10
CA ASP A 36 21.72 4.19 -5.80
C ASP A 36 20.31 4.43 -6.36
N GLY A 37 19.36 4.65 -5.46
CA GLY A 37 17.99 4.99 -5.83
C GLY A 37 17.78 6.49 -5.98
N VAL A 38 16.89 6.86 -6.90
CA VAL A 38 16.38 8.23 -7.02
C VAL A 38 15.29 8.43 -5.99
N CYS A 39 15.43 9.43 -5.13
CA CYS A 39 14.38 9.89 -4.23
C CYS A 39 13.91 11.26 -4.70
N ASP A 40 12.62 11.35 -5.01
CA ASP A 40 11.93 12.57 -5.43
C ASP A 40 10.57 12.61 -4.71
N GLU A 41 10.17 13.80 -4.24
CA GLU A 41 8.90 13.99 -3.56
C GLU A 41 7.71 13.78 -4.51
N ASP A 42 7.84 14.11 -5.80
CA ASP A 42 6.79 13.86 -6.79
C ASP A 42 6.56 12.35 -6.97
N LEU A 43 7.63 11.54 -6.99
CA LEU A 43 7.52 10.08 -7.04
C LEU A 43 6.87 9.50 -5.78
N LEU A 44 7.13 10.09 -4.61
CA LEU A 44 6.45 9.73 -3.36
C LEU A 44 4.96 10.07 -3.42
N LYS A 45 4.61 11.24 -3.97
CA LYS A 45 3.22 11.68 -4.11
C LYS A 45 2.43 10.77 -5.07
N ASP A 46 3.03 10.39 -6.20
CA ASP A 46 2.44 9.44 -7.14
C ASP A 46 2.27 8.05 -6.50
N PHE A 47 3.27 7.60 -5.74
CA PHE A 47 3.18 6.36 -4.99
C PHE A 47 2.04 6.39 -3.98
N TYR A 48 1.90 7.48 -3.22
CA TYR A 48 0.79 7.67 -2.28
C TYR A 48 -0.57 7.57 -2.97
N GLN A 49 -0.75 8.28 -4.09
CA GLN A 49 -2.00 8.27 -4.83
C GLN A 49 -2.36 6.86 -5.33
N VAL A 50 -1.39 6.14 -5.90
CA VAL A 50 -1.65 4.80 -6.44
C VAL A 50 -1.83 3.77 -5.33
N PHE A 51 -0.87 3.68 -4.41
CA PHE A 51 -0.84 2.62 -3.40
C PHE A 51 -1.93 2.80 -2.35
N LEU A 52 -2.03 3.98 -1.76
CA LEU A 52 -2.93 4.19 -0.63
C LEU A 52 -4.32 4.58 -1.12
N VAL A 53 -4.45 5.64 -1.91
CA VAL A 53 -5.76 6.17 -2.30
C VAL A 53 -6.47 5.23 -3.28
N ASN A 54 -5.83 4.89 -4.39
CA ASN A 54 -6.50 4.15 -5.47
C ASN A 54 -6.64 2.65 -5.18
N ASN A 55 -5.71 2.05 -4.44
CA ASN A 55 -5.72 0.62 -4.19
C ASN A 55 -6.22 0.29 -2.77
N LEU A 56 -5.45 0.64 -1.74
CA LEU A 56 -5.77 0.20 -0.37
C LEU A 56 -7.09 0.78 0.15
N SER A 57 -7.30 2.09 0.02
CA SER A 57 -8.54 2.74 0.49
C SER A 57 -9.76 2.23 -0.26
N ASN A 58 -9.65 2.04 -1.58
CA ASN A 58 -10.74 1.48 -2.39
C ASN A 58 -11.04 0.02 -2.01
N LEU A 59 -10.02 -0.80 -1.77
CA LEU A 59 -10.19 -2.18 -1.33
C LEU A 59 -10.89 -2.23 0.03
N VAL A 60 -10.36 -1.50 1.02
CA VAL A 60 -10.90 -1.47 2.38
C VAL A 60 -12.34 -0.97 2.38
N SER A 61 -12.65 0.11 1.66
CA SER A 61 -14.00 0.64 1.56
C SER A 61 -14.97 -0.39 0.98
N ARG A 62 -14.58 -1.09 -0.10
CA ARG A 62 -15.42 -2.13 -0.70
C ARG A 62 -15.62 -3.32 0.22
N VAL A 63 -14.56 -3.80 0.87
CA VAL A 63 -14.64 -4.93 1.82
C VAL A 63 -15.55 -4.59 2.99
N ILE A 64 -15.37 -3.41 3.60
CA ILE A 64 -16.26 -2.94 4.68
C ILE A 64 -17.70 -2.89 4.19
N LYS A 65 -17.94 -2.35 2.99
CA LYS A 65 -19.30 -2.28 2.46
C LYS A 65 -19.92 -3.66 2.22
N MET A 66 -19.13 -4.61 1.73
CA MET A 66 -19.58 -5.99 1.54
C MET A 66 -19.88 -6.67 2.88
N LEU A 67 -19.06 -6.45 3.91
CA LEU A 67 -19.31 -6.97 5.24
C LEU A 67 -20.64 -6.45 5.80
N GLU A 68 -20.89 -5.14 5.69
CA GLU A 68 -22.16 -4.54 6.11
C GLU A 68 -23.37 -5.11 5.37
N LEU A 69 -23.28 -5.23 4.04
CA LEU A 69 -24.41 -5.63 3.19
C LEU A 69 -24.72 -7.13 3.27
N TYR A 70 -23.70 -7.98 3.42
CA TYR A 70 -23.84 -9.42 3.23
C TYR A 70 -23.52 -10.25 4.46
N GLN A 71 -22.91 -9.66 5.50
CA GLN A 71 -22.47 -10.35 6.71
C GLN A 71 -22.76 -9.58 8.00
N GLU A 72 -23.70 -8.62 7.99
CA GLU A 72 -24.10 -7.83 9.16
C GLU A 72 -22.91 -7.12 9.87
N GLY A 73 -21.84 -6.84 9.13
CA GLY A 73 -20.60 -6.28 9.67
C GLY A 73 -19.74 -7.26 10.50
N ILE A 74 -20.07 -8.56 10.51
CA ILE A 74 -19.38 -9.58 11.29
C ILE A 74 -18.36 -10.32 10.41
N ILE A 75 -17.11 -10.34 10.85
CA ILE A 75 -16.07 -11.17 10.22
C ILE A 75 -16.21 -12.58 10.79
N LEU A 76 -16.69 -13.51 9.96
CA LEU A 76 -16.77 -14.92 10.34
C LEU A 76 -15.37 -15.50 10.51
N PRO A 77 -15.15 -16.36 11.54
CA PRO A 77 -13.90 -17.10 11.65
C PRO A 77 -13.68 -17.93 10.38
N LEU A 78 -12.42 -18.04 9.95
CA LEU A 78 -12.06 -18.99 8.92
C LEU A 78 -12.43 -20.39 9.40
N GLU A 79 -13.53 -20.95 8.89
CA GLU A 79 -13.77 -22.37 9.02
C GLU A 79 -12.56 -23.10 8.41
N LYS A 80 -11.98 -24.05 9.16
CA LYS A 80 -10.92 -24.93 8.67
C LYS A 80 -11.46 -25.69 7.45
N GLY A 81 -11.25 -25.13 6.26
CA GLY A 81 -11.75 -25.69 5.01
C GLY A 81 -12.78 -24.82 4.31
N LEU A 82 -12.41 -23.59 3.96
CA LEU A 82 -12.93 -23.02 2.71
C LEU A 82 -12.42 -23.91 1.55
N LYS A 83 -13.15 -24.99 1.27
CA LYS A 83 -13.10 -25.63 -0.05
C LYS A 83 -13.68 -24.60 -1.01
N ASN A 84 -12.84 -23.68 -1.49
CA ASN A 84 -13.19 -22.88 -2.64
C ASN A 84 -13.29 -23.85 -3.81
N GLU A 85 -14.48 -24.36 -4.10
CA GLU A 85 -14.74 -25.24 -5.25
C GLU A 85 -14.21 -24.59 -6.54
N LYS A 86 -14.29 -23.26 -6.64
CA LYS A 86 -13.69 -22.45 -7.72
C LYS A 86 -12.15 -22.46 -7.72
N LEU A 87 -11.48 -22.52 -6.57
CA LEU A 87 -10.01 -22.53 -6.50
C LEU A 87 -9.43 -23.88 -6.97
N GLU A 88 -10.14 -24.97 -6.69
CA GLU A 88 -9.79 -26.30 -7.20
C GLU A 88 -10.05 -26.43 -8.71
N GLU A 89 -11.01 -25.69 -9.26
CA GLU A 89 -11.21 -25.58 -10.71
C GLU A 89 -10.04 -24.86 -11.40
N TYR A 90 -9.50 -23.80 -10.80
CA TYR A 90 -8.31 -23.09 -11.32
C TYR A 90 -7.03 -23.93 -11.27
N LYS A 91 -6.90 -24.86 -10.32
CA LYS A 91 -5.76 -25.78 -10.25
C LYS A 91 -5.82 -26.93 -11.27
N LYS A 92 -6.97 -27.14 -11.92
CA LYS A 92 -7.20 -28.20 -12.93
C LYS A 92 -6.97 -27.75 -14.37
N LYS A 93 -6.71 -26.47 -14.60
CA LYS A 93 -6.23 -25.92 -15.89
C LYS A 93 -4.74 -25.70 -15.82
#